data_AF-A0A7J8NXV2-F1
#
_entry.id   AF-A0A7J8NXV2-F1
#
_cell.length_a   1.000
_cell.length_b   1.000
_cell.length_c   1.000
_cell.angle_alpha   90.00
_cell.angle_beta   90.00
_cell.angle_gamma   90.00
#
_symmetry.space_group_name_H-M   'P 1'
#
loop_
_entity.id
_entity.type
_entity.pdbx_description
1 polymer ?
#
loop_
_entity_poly.entity_id
_entity_poly.type
_entity_poly.pdbx_seq_one_letter_code
_entity_poly.pdbx_strand_id
1 'polypeptide(L)'
;PDSRSEAELSLNRVANSYSDTLPNRTVWVINSLPVDSDLRSLMMEYFANFEKTLEYCTALKDCLERAPNNHAIIESALKCYDEEDKLGVGTVEKNSVRALEELRKFRAAEEPFVKKFLE
;
A
#
# COMPACT_ATOMS: atom_id res chain seq x y z
N PRO A 1 -1.75 45.45 -10.02
CA PRO A 1 -1.63 44.18 -9.26
C PRO A 1 -0.16 43.99 -8.86
N ASP A 2 0.14 43.72 -7.60
CA ASP A 2 1.51 43.43 -7.18
C ASP A 2 1.91 42.06 -7.75
N SER A 3 3.12 41.96 -8.28
CA SER A 3 3.74 40.77 -8.90
C SER A 3 3.57 39.51 -8.06
N ARG A 4 3.54 39.67 -6.73
CA ARG A 4 3.30 38.59 -5.76
C ARG A 4 1.88 38.02 -5.84
N SER A 5 0.88 38.88 -6.02
CA SER A 5 -0.52 38.48 -6.13
C SER A 5 -0.81 37.74 -7.44
N GLU A 6 -0.13 38.11 -8.53
CA GLU A 6 -0.18 37.36 -9.80
C GLU A 6 0.49 35.99 -9.70
N ALA A 7 1.62 35.90 -8.99
CA ALA A 7 2.28 34.62 -8.73
C ALA A 7 1.39 33.69 -7.89
N GLU A 8 0.77 34.20 -6.82
CA GLU A 8 -0.16 33.44 -5.98
C GLU A 8 -1.42 32.97 -6.74
N LEU A 9 -2.00 33.83 -7.59
CA LEU A 9 -3.13 33.46 -8.44
C LEU A 9 -2.76 32.40 -9.49
N SER A 10 -1.54 32.47 -10.03
CA SER A 10 -1.02 31.49 -10.99
C SER A 10 -0.76 30.14 -10.34
N LEU A 11 -0.17 30.14 -9.13
CA LEU A 11 0.01 28.93 -8.32
C LEU A 11 -1.34 28.27 -7.97
N ASN A 12 -2.32 29.07 -7.56
CA ASN A 12 -3.65 28.57 -7.20
C ASN A 12 -4.46 28.05 -8.40
N ARG A 13 -4.32 28.64 -9.59
CA ARG A 13 -4.97 28.11 -10.80
C ARG A 13 -4.39 26.77 -11.21
N VAL A 14 -3.09 26.57 -11.05
CA VAL A 14 -2.43 25.36 -11.56
C VAL A 14 -2.41 24.21 -10.55
N ALA A 15 -2.49 24.49 -9.25
CA ALA A 15 -2.83 23.47 -8.26
C ALA A 15 -4.19 22.77 -8.56
N ASN A 16 -5.04 23.41 -9.37
CA ASN A 16 -6.38 22.96 -9.75
C ASN A 16 -6.50 22.50 -11.23
N SER A 17 -5.42 22.40 -12.01
CA SER A 17 -5.52 22.00 -13.42
C SER A 17 -5.32 20.49 -13.64
N TYR A 18 -6.41 19.79 -13.95
CA TYR A 18 -6.65 18.56 -14.75
C TYR A 18 -5.51 17.57 -15.10
N SER A 19 -4.53 17.39 -14.23
CA SER A 19 -3.56 16.31 -14.34
C SER A 19 -3.42 15.66 -12.97
N ASP A 20 -4.31 14.71 -12.71
CA ASP A 20 -4.72 14.23 -11.37
C ASP A 20 -3.69 13.36 -10.62
N THR A 21 -2.44 13.29 -11.07
CA THR A 21 -1.38 12.56 -10.37
C THR A 21 -0.49 13.51 -9.57
N LEU A 22 -0.17 13.12 -8.33
CA LEU A 22 0.81 13.80 -7.47
C LEU A 22 2.11 14.18 -8.23
N PRO A 23 2.74 13.29 -9.01
CA PRO A 23 3.99 13.61 -9.74
C PRO A 23 3.85 14.79 -10.70
N ASN A 24 2.74 14.91 -11.42
CA ASN A 24 2.54 16.00 -12.37
C ASN A 24 2.38 17.35 -11.65
N ARG A 25 1.78 17.35 -10.44
CA ARG A 25 1.69 18.55 -9.59
C ARG A 25 3.06 18.98 -9.07
N THR A 26 3.88 18.04 -8.58
CA THR A 26 5.21 18.36 -8.03
C THR A 26 6.15 18.87 -9.10
N VAL A 27 6.19 18.22 -10.27
CA VAL A 27 7.02 18.65 -11.41
C VAL A 27 6.66 20.07 -11.85
N TRP A 28 5.37 20.39 -11.95
CA TRP A 28 4.94 21.73 -12.34
C TRP A 28 5.33 22.80 -11.30
N VAL A 29 5.10 22.53 -10.01
CA VAL A 29 5.48 23.46 -8.93
C VAL A 29 6.98 23.71 -8.96
N ILE A 30 7.78 22.65 -9.03
CA ILE A 30 9.25 22.75 -9.06
C ILE A 30 9.73 23.58 -10.27
N ASN A 31 9.13 23.38 -11.45
CA ASN A 31 9.48 24.15 -12.65
C ASN A 31 9.05 25.62 -12.58
N SER A 32 8.09 25.96 -11.72
CA SER A 32 7.59 27.34 -11.54
C SER A 32 8.38 28.14 -10.50
N LEU A 33 9.25 27.48 -9.72
CA LEU A 33 10.07 28.16 -8.70
C LEU A 33 11.27 28.88 -9.35
N PRO A 34 11.57 30.13 -8.93
CA PRO A 34 12.73 30.89 -9.41
C PRO A 34 14.02 30.44 -8.70
N VAL A 35 14.36 29.16 -8.85
CA VAL A 35 15.58 28.53 -8.31
C VAL A 35 16.55 28.19 -9.44
N ASP A 36 17.83 28.05 -9.09
CA ASP A 36 18.85 27.57 -10.02
C ASP A 36 18.62 26.11 -10.44
N SER A 37 19.38 25.67 -11.45
CA SER A 37 19.26 24.32 -12.01
C SER A 37 19.59 23.22 -11.02
N ASP A 38 20.54 23.45 -10.13
CA ASP A 38 21.10 22.41 -9.27
C ASP A 38 20.12 22.13 -8.14
N LEU A 39 19.58 23.18 -7.52
CA LEU A 39 18.52 23.06 -6.54
C LEU A 39 17.23 22.46 -7.13
N ARG A 40 16.88 22.83 -8.37
CA ARG A 40 15.75 22.22 -9.08
C ARG A 40 15.95 20.72 -9.31
N SER A 41 17.13 20.29 -9.75
CA SER A 41 17.46 18.87 -9.94
C SER A 41 17.35 18.10 -8.63
N LEU A 42 17.89 18.65 -7.53
CA LEU A 42 17.81 18.04 -6.21
C LEU A 42 16.36 17.88 -5.74
N MET A 43 15.52 18.91 -5.95
CA MET A 43 14.09 18.81 -5.62
C MET A 43 13.40 17.71 -6.43
N MET A 44 13.65 17.63 -7.74
CA MET A 44 13.06 16.56 -8.57
C MET A 44 13.43 15.16 -8.06
N GLU A 45 14.72 14.93 -7.77
CA GLU A 45 15.19 13.64 -7.25
C GLU A 45 14.60 13.33 -5.86
N TYR A 46 14.60 14.33 -4.96
CA TYR A 46 14.03 14.18 -3.62
C TYR A 46 12.55 13.80 -3.68
N PHE A 47 11.76 14.51 -4.48
CA PHE A 47 10.33 14.24 -4.57
C PHE A 47 10.01 12.93 -5.29
N ALA A 48 10.82 12.52 -6.27
CA ALA A 48 10.71 11.19 -6.87
C ALA A 48 10.99 10.07 -5.85
N ASN A 49 12.00 10.24 -4.99
CA ASN A 49 12.27 9.29 -3.90
C ASN A 49 11.17 9.33 -2.83
N PHE A 50 10.65 10.51 -2.51
CA PHE A 50 9.56 10.67 -1.56
C PHE A 50 8.28 9.99 -2.05
N GLU A 51 7.96 10.10 -3.33
CA GLU A 51 6.84 9.40 -3.97
C GLU A 51 6.96 7.88 -3.82
N LYS A 52 8.12 7.30 -4.19
CA LYS A 52 8.40 5.87 -3.98
C LYS A 52 8.27 5.46 -2.52
N THR A 53 8.73 6.31 -1.60
CA THR A 53 8.60 6.07 -0.15
C THR A 53 7.13 6.06 0.29
N LEU A 54 6.30 6.94 -0.27
CA LEU A 54 4.86 6.96 0.00
C LEU A 54 4.14 5.74 -0.57
N GLU A 55 4.49 5.31 -1.78
CA GLU A 55 3.99 4.07 -2.38
C GLU A 55 4.34 2.86 -1.50
N TYR A 56 5.58 2.78 -1.06
CA TYR A 56 6.05 1.75 -0.13
C TYR A 56 5.28 1.78 1.20
N CYS A 57 5.12 2.95 1.83
CA CYS A 57 4.35 3.10 3.07
C CYS A 57 2.88 2.69 2.89
N THR A 58 2.30 2.97 1.71
CA THR A 58 0.94 2.57 1.38
C THR A 58 0.83 1.05 1.26
N ALA A 59 1.75 0.42 0.52
CA ALA A 59 1.82 -1.04 0.41
C ALA A 59 2.04 -1.71 1.78
N LEU A 60 2.91 -1.15 2.63
CA LEU A 60 3.14 -1.63 3.99
C LEU A 60 1.89 -1.55 4.86
N LYS A 61 1.18 -0.42 4.83
CA LYS A 61 -0.07 -0.24 5.57
C LYS A 61 -1.12 -1.28 5.15
N ASP A 62 -1.31 -1.46 3.85
CA ASP A 62 -2.20 -2.47 3.27
C ASP A 62 -1.88 -3.88 3.78
N CYS A 63 -0.59 -4.21 3.93
CA CYS A 63 -0.15 -5.50 4.46
C CYS A 63 -0.49 -5.64 5.95
N LEU A 64 -0.21 -4.60 6.75
CA LEU A 64 -0.50 -4.59 8.19
C LEU A 64 -1.99 -4.70 8.49
N GLU A 65 -2.86 -4.04 7.70
CA GLU A 65 -4.31 -4.12 7.89
C GLU A 65 -4.88 -5.52 7.61
N ARG A 66 -4.24 -6.30 6.73
CA ARG A 66 -4.66 -7.68 6.39
C ARG A 66 -4.05 -8.74 7.31
N ALA A 67 -2.91 -8.46 7.94
CA ALA A 67 -2.22 -9.42 8.81
C ALA A 67 -3.12 -10.02 9.92
N PRO A 68 -3.98 -9.27 10.61
CA PRO A 68 -4.89 -9.84 11.61
C PRO A 68 -5.88 -10.86 11.04
N ASN A 69 -6.45 -10.57 9.86
CA ASN A 69 -7.39 -11.48 9.20
C ASN A 69 -6.68 -12.77 8.78
N ASN A 70 -5.50 -12.65 8.20
CA ASN A 70 -4.68 -13.80 7.80
C ASN A 70 -4.29 -14.66 9.01
N HIS A 71 -3.92 -14.02 10.12
CA HIS A 71 -3.65 -14.70 11.39
C HIS A 71 -4.88 -15.46 11.92
N ALA A 72 -6.05 -14.84 11.90
CA ALA A 72 -7.30 -15.49 12.34
C ALA A 72 -7.64 -16.74 11.51
N ILE A 73 -7.37 -16.73 10.20
CA ILE A 73 -7.56 -17.91 9.35
C ILE A 73 -6.60 -19.05 9.75
N ILE A 74 -5.33 -18.73 10.04
CA ILE A 74 -4.36 -19.71 10.52
C ILE A 74 -4.79 -20.28 11.87
N GLU A 75 -5.18 -19.44 12.83
CA GLU A 75 -5.65 -19.89 14.14
C GLU A 75 -6.89 -20.81 14.02
N SER A 76 -7.81 -20.48 13.10
CA SER A 76 -8.98 -21.31 12.79
C SER A 76 -8.58 -22.69 12.27
N ALA A 77 -7.59 -22.76 11.37
CA ALA A 77 -7.06 -24.01 10.85
C ALA A 77 -6.38 -24.84 11.95
N LEU A 78 -5.56 -24.21 12.80
CA LEU A 78 -4.91 -24.87 13.94
C LEU A 78 -5.92 -25.46 14.92
N LYS A 79 -6.96 -24.69 15.25
CA LYS A 79 -8.04 -25.16 16.12
C LYS A 79 -8.76 -26.39 15.56
N CYS A 80 -8.93 -26.48 14.24
CA CYS A 80 -9.51 -27.66 13.61
C CYS A 80 -8.67 -28.92 13.88
N TYR A 81 -7.34 -28.81 13.85
CA TYR A 81 -6.42 -29.90 14.18
C TYR A 81 -6.37 -30.20 15.68
N ASP A 82 -6.37 -29.19 16.55
CA ASP A 82 -6.38 -29.41 18.01
C ASP A 82 -7.67 -30.13 18.49
N GLU A 83 -8.77 -29.99 17.76
CA GLU A 83 -10.00 -30.73 18.00
C GLU A 83 -9.95 -32.16 17.41
N GLU A 84 -9.10 -32.47 16.41
CA GLU A 84 -8.89 -33.85 15.91
C GLU A 84 -8.24 -34.75 16.94
N ASP A 85 -7.24 -34.24 17.68
CA ASP A 85 -6.51 -35.02 18.69
C ASP A 85 -7.41 -35.50 19.84
N LYS A 86 -8.61 -34.93 19.97
CA LYS A 86 -9.59 -35.21 21.03
C LYS A 86 -10.75 -36.10 20.58
N LEU A 87 -10.84 -36.49 19.30
CA LEU A 87 -12.02 -37.15 18.73
C LEU A 87 -11.67 -38.43 17.93
N GLY A 88 -12.64 -39.35 17.83
CA GLY A 88 -12.44 -40.66 17.19
C GLY A 88 -12.22 -40.63 15.67
N VAL A 89 -11.72 -41.75 15.11
CA VAL A 89 -11.21 -41.89 13.72
C VAL A 89 -12.09 -41.27 12.61
N GLY A 90 -13.42 -41.34 12.71
CA GLY A 90 -14.33 -40.75 11.70
C GLY A 90 -14.49 -39.23 11.76
N THR A 91 -14.03 -38.58 12.84
CA THR A 91 -14.05 -37.12 13.00
C THR A 91 -12.77 -36.46 12.48
N VAL A 92 -11.67 -37.22 12.43
CA VAL A 92 -10.36 -36.78 11.92
C VAL A 92 -10.41 -36.40 10.43
N GLU A 93 -11.09 -37.18 9.60
CA GLU A 93 -11.22 -36.88 8.16
C GLU A 93 -12.05 -35.61 7.91
N LYS A 94 -13.09 -35.35 8.72
CA LYS A 94 -13.96 -34.18 8.55
C LYS A 94 -13.26 -32.87 8.96
N ASN A 95 -12.48 -32.91 10.03
CA ASN A 95 -11.77 -31.75 10.53
C ASN A 95 -10.57 -31.38 9.63
N SER A 96 -9.91 -32.37 9.02
CA SER A 96 -8.75 -32.12 8.15
C SER A 96 -9.18 -31.49 6.84
N VAL A 97 -10.34 -31.90 6.30
CA VAL A 97 -11.00 -31.20 5.18
C VAL A 97 -11.32 -29.75 5.53
N ARG A 98 -11.82 -29.48 6.75
CA ARG A 98 -12.12 -28.12 7.22
C ARG A 98 -10.86 -27.27 7.38
N ALA A 99 -9.80 -27.83 7.96
CA ALA A 99 -8.51 -27.14 8.09
C ALA A 99 -7.90 -26.82 6.72
N LEU A 100 -7.97 -27.75 5.75
CA LEU A 100 -7.56 -27.51 4.37
C LEU A 100 -8.36 -26.39 3.70
N GLU A 101 -9.65 -26.27 4.00
CA GLU A 101 -10.49 -25.19 3.49
C GLU A 101 -10.07 -23.83 4.05
N GLU A 102 -9.79 -23.73 5.34
CA GLU A 102 -9.24 -22.51 5.96
C GLU A 102 -7.87 -22.14 5.35
N LEU A 103 -6.97 -23.12 5.17
CA LEU A 103 -5.66 -22.87 4.54
C LEU A 103 -5.79 -22.41 3.08
N ARG A 104 -6.81 -22.86 2.34
CA ARG A 104 -7.11 -22.35 0.99
C ARG A 104 -7.58 -20.89 1.03
N LYS A 105 -8.39 -20.50 2.03
CA LYS A 105 -8.79 -19.10 2.25
C LYS A 105 -7.58 -18.23 2.59
N PHE A 106 -6.66 -18.73 3.42
CA PHE A 106 -5.40 -18.04 3.72
C PHE A 106 -4.59 -17.79 2.44
N ARG A 107 -4.36 -18.83 1.63
CA ARG A 107 -3.62 -18.70 0.36
C ARG A 107 -4.25 -17.67 -0.59
N ALA A 108 -5.57 -17.62 -0.68
CA ALA A 108 -6.28 -16.64 -1.50
C ALA A 108 -6.14 -15.20 -0.95
N ALA A 109 -6.02 -15.05 0.37
CA ALA A 109 -5.80 -13.76 1.03
C ALA A 109 -4.32 -13.30 1.01
N GLU A 110 -3.39 -14.21 0.71
CA GLU A 110 -1.93 -13.99 0.74
C GLU A 110 -1.35 -13.41 -0.56
N GLU A 111 -1.99 -13.66 -1.72
CA GLU A 111 -1.55 -13.16 -3.04
C GLU A 111 -1.20 -11.65 -3.10
N PRO A 112 -1.82 -10.73 -2.31
CA PRO A 112 -1.44 -9.32 -2.29
C PRO A 112 -0.25 -8.95 -1.39
N PHE A 113 0.17 -9.82 -0.45
CA PHE A 113 1.08 -9.45 0.66
C PHE A 113 2.53 -9.32 0.23
N VAL A 114 3.00 -10.25 -0.61
CA VAL A 114 4.44 -10.40 -0.90
C VAL A 114 4.83 -9.69 -2.20
N LYS A 115 4.00 -9.78 -3.25
CA LYS A 115 4.34 -9.22 -4.57
C LYS A 115 4.45 -7.70 -4.55
N LYS A 116 3.47 -7.00 -3.98
CA LYS A 116 3.44 -5.52 -3.97
C LYS A 116 4.50 -4.88 -3.06
N PHE A 117 5.04 -5.62 -2.11
CA PHE A 117 6.03 -5.13 -1.14
C PHE A 117 7.47 -5.43 -1.57
N LEU A 118 7.69 -6.46 -2.41
CA LEU A 118 9.01 -6.93 -2.82
C LEU A 118 9.35 -6.65 -4.31
N GLU A 119 8.40 -6.16 -5.12
CA GLU A 119 8.67 -5.56 -6.44
C GLU A 119 9.15 -4.11 -6.30
#